data_AF-A0A7Z0M7Q8-F1
#
_entry.id   AF-A0A7Z0M7Q8-F1
#
_cell.length_a   1.000
_cell.length_b   1.000
_cell.length_c   1.000
_cell.angle_alpha   90.00
_cell.angle_beta   90.00
_cell.angle_gamma   90.00
#
_symmetry.space_group_name_H-M   'P 1'
#
loop_
_entity.id
_entity.type
_entity.pdbx_description
1 polymer ?
#
loop_
_entity_poly.entity_id
_entity_poly.type
_entity_poly.pdbx_seq_one_letter_code
_entity_poly.pdbx_strand_id
1 'polypeptide(L)'
;KDGKTYVLSATKPVRDSQGDAPETGKVTEGEQTVVYQYVLKEEPKGNVVVNYKDTAGNVIKDPVKDETDKPVDEPYDTTDNKPE
;
A
#
# COMPACT_ATOMS: atom_id res chain seq x y z
N LYS A 1 -7.83 6.02 18.45
CA LYS A 1 -6.55 5.45 17.99
C LYS A 1 -6.69 5.24 16.49
N ASP A 2 -5.84 5.87 15.69
CA ASP A 2 -6.09 6.15 14.27
C ASP A 2 -5.83 4.97 13.31
N GLY A 3 -5.84 3.72 13.80
CA GLY A 3 -5.64 2.50 12.99
C GLY A 3 -4.26 2.30 12.33
N LYS A 4 -3.37 3.30 12.34
CA LYS A 4 -2.09 3.28 11.63
C LYS A 4 -1.18 2.12 12.06
N THR A 5 -0.80 1.30 11.08
CA THR A 5 0.23 0.26 11.21
C THR A 5 1.53 0.77 10.59
N TYR A 6 2.68 0.45 11.19
CA TYR A 6 3.99 0.80 10.67
C TYR A 6 4.82 -0.45 10.40
N VAL A 7 5.71 -0.39 9.41
CA VAL A 7 6.66 -1.46 9.08
C VAL A 7 8.09 -0.94 9.21
N LEU A 8 9.02 -1.82 9.57
CA LEU A 8 10.45 -1.47 9.60
C LEU A 8 10.90 -1.12 8.17
N SER A 9 11.55 0.04 8.02
CA SER A 9 12.05 0.52 6.72
C SER A 9 13.17 -0.39 6.20
N ALA A 10 12.86 -1.28 5.26
CA ALA A 10 13.82 -2.24 4.70
C ALA A 10 14.89 -1.58 3.79
N THR A 11 14.63 -0.38 3.28
CA THR A 11 15.49 0.30 2.30
C THR A 11 16.59 1.15 2.91
N LYS A 12 16.59 1.41 4.23
CA LYS A 12 17.69 2.04 4.95
C LYS A 12 17.66 1.63 6.43
N PRO A 13 18.59 0.80 6.95
CA PRO A 13 19.16 1.17 8.24
C PRO A 13 19.65 2.60 8.08
N VAL A 14 19.47 3.47 9.09
CA VAL A 14 20.01 4.82 9.08
C VAL A 14 21.55 4.69 9.05
N ARG A 15 22.11 4.41 7.88
CA ARG A 15 23.55 4.38 7.60
C ARG A 15 24.09 5.79 7.41
N ASP A 16 23.38 6.79 7.90
CA ASP A 16 23.69 8.21 7.64
C ASP A 16 23.87 9.04 8.91
N SER A 17 23.68 8.46 10.11
CA SER A 17 24.13 9.09 11.36
C SER A 17 25.44 8.45 11.78
N GLN A 18 26.51 9.24 11.67
CA GLN A 18 27.86 8.91 12.14
C GLN A 18 27.81 8.62 13.66
N GLY A 19 27.64 7.35 14.07
CA GLY A 19 27.54 6.96 15.48
C GLY A 19 26.72 5.69 15.80
N ASP A 20 25.89 5.21 14.87
CA ASP A 20 25.00 4.07 15.15
C ASP A 20 25.71 2.72 15.02
N ALA A 21 25.45 1.82 15.97
CA ALA A 21 25.93 0.45 15.94
C ALA A 21 25.09 -0.41 14.95
N PRO A 22 25.68 -1.43 14.31
CA PRO A 22 24.94 -2.32 13.42
C PRO A 22 23.90 -3.15 14.18
N GLU A 23 22.75 -3.42 13.54
CA GLU A 23 21.67 -4.25 14.10
C GLU A 23 22.15 -5.64 14.54
N THR A 24 23.17 -6.18 13.88
CA THR A 24 23.85 -7.40 14.28
C THR A 24 25.34 -7.14 14.46
N GLY A 25 25.92 -7.67 15.53
CA GLY A 25 27.33 -7.45 15.84
C GLY A 25 27.75 -8.05 17.17
N LYS A 26 29.04 -7.95 17.47
CA LYS A 26 29.59 -8.30 18.77
C LYS A 26 29.46 -7.10 19.70
N VAL A 27 28.88 -7.30 20.88
CA VAL A 27 28.84 -6.27 21.92
C VAL A 27 30.27 -5.93 22.34
N THR A 28 30.60 -4.65 22.36
CA THR A 28 31.90 -4.12 22.79
C THR A 28 31.74 -3.30 24.07
N GLU A 29 32.83 -3.11 24.81
CA GLU A 29 32.83 -2.23 25.97
C GLU A 29 32.61 -0.77 25.53
N GLY A 30 31.59 -0.12 26.09
CA GLY A 30 31.11 1.22 25.69
C GLY A 30 29.61 1.23 25.36
N GLU A 31 29.02 2.42 25.22
CA GLU A 31 27.62 2.58 24.82
C GLU A 31 27.45 2.27 23.34
N GLN A 32 26.42 1.48 23.01
CA GLN A 32 26.03 1.17 21.64
C GLN A 32 24.56 1.53 21.46
N THR A 33 24.28 2.44 20.54
CA THR A 33 22.92 2.84 20.18
C THR A 33 22.57 2.28 18.82
N VAL A 34 21.39 1.63 18.73
CA VAL A 34 20.83 1.10 17.49
C VAL A 34 19.52 1.83 17.22
N VAL A 35 19.42 2.47 16.06
CA VAL A 35 18.24 3.27 15.67
C VAL A 35 17.44 2.53 14.61
N TYR A 36 16.14 2.36 14.85
CA TYR A 36 15.19 1.78 13.90
C TYR A 36 14.26 2.86 13.34
N GLN A 37 14.14 2.91 12.01
CA GLN A 37 13.18 3.78 11.34
C GLN A 37 11.96 2.96 10.89
N TYR A 38 10.78 3.39 11.33
CA TYR A 38 9.50 2.82 10.91
C TYR A 38 8.82 3.74 9.90
N VAL A 39 8.25 3.16 8.86
CA VAL A 39 7.44 3.88 7.86
C VAL A 39 5.99 3.42 7.94
N LEU A 40 5.06 4.32 7.60
CA LEU A 40 3.64 3.98 7.57
C LEU A 40 3.42 2.84 6.58
N LYS A 41 2.70 1.80 7.02
CA LYS A 41 2.26 0.74 6.12
C LYS A 41 1.12 1.31 5.29
N GLU A 42 1.35 1.46 3.99
CA GLU A 42 0.26 1.81 3.08
C GLU A 42 -0.78 0.69 3.08
N GLU A 43 -2.04 1.06 3.28
CA GLU A 43 -3.14 0.12 3.13
C GLU A 43 -3.39 -0.10 1.65
N PRO A 44 -3.60 -1.36 1.22
CA PRO A 44 -3.97 -1.62 -0.16
C PRO A 44 -5.26 -0.86 -0.52
N LYS A 45 -5.39 -0.51 -1.80
CA LYS A 45 -6.57 0.17 -2.34
C LYS A 45 -7.11 -0.58 -3.55
N GLY A 46 -8.42 -0.50 -3.74
CA GLY A 46 -9.15 -1.15 -4.84
C GLY A 46 -9.68 -0.16 -5.87
N ASN A 47 -9.89 -0.66 -7.08
CA ASN A 47 -10.58 0.03 -8.17
C ASN A 47 -11.69 -0.87 -8.70
N VAL A 48 -12.80 -0.30 -9.14
CA VAL A 48 -13.87 -1.00 -9.85
C VAL A 48 -13.99 -0.41 -11.25
N VAL A 49 -13.96 -1.27 -12.27
CA VAL A 49 -14.04 -0.86 -13.68
C VAL A 49 -15.10 -1.70 -14.39
N VAL A 50 -16.10 -1.02 -14.94
CA VAL A 50 -17.19 -1.63 -15.70
C VAL A 50 -16.74 -1.76 -17.16
N ASN A 51 -16.75 -3.00 -17.66
CA ASN A 51 -16.41 -3.32 -19.04
C ASN A 51 -17.65 -3.78 -19.79
N TYR A 52 -17.93 -3.18 -20.95
CA TYR A 52 -19.09 -3.51 -21.75
C TYR A 52 -18.69 -4.38 -22.93
N LYS A 53 -19.19 -5.62 -22.93
CA LYS A 53 -18.95 -6.59 -24.01
C LYS A 53 -20.26 -7.22 -24.47
N ASP A 54 -20.32 -7.57 -25.75
CA ASP A 54 -21.38 -8.42 -26.29
C ASP A 54 -21.20 -9.89 -25.87
N THR A 55 -22.14 -10.76 -26.30
CA THR A 55 -22.10 -12.20 -26.01
C THR A 55 -20.93 -12.94 -26.68
N ALA A 56 -20.32 -12.34 -27.71
CA ALA A 56 -19.13 -12.85 -28.37
C ALA A 56 -17.83 -12.35 -27.73
N GLY A 57 -17.90 -11.43 -26.77
CA GLY A 57 -16.77 -10.84 -26.06
C GLY A 57 -16.19 -9.58 -26.71
N ASN A 58 -16.81 -9.03 -27.77
CA ASN A 58 -16.37 -7.79 -28.40
C ASN A 58 -16.72 -6.60 -27.51
N VAL A 59 -15.81 -5.62 -27.41
CA VAL A 59 -16.05 -4.39 -26.66
C VAL A 59 -17.03 -3.51 -27.43
N ILE A 60 -18.09 -3.07 -26.75
CA ILE A 60 -19.17 -2.27 -27.36
C ILE A 60 -19.25 -0.83 -26.83
N LYS A 61 -18.52 -0.54 -25.75
CA LYS A 61 -18.40 0.79 -25.14
C LYS A 61 -17.09 0.85 -24.36
N ASP A 62 -16.51 2.03 -24.28
CA ASP A 62 -15.31 2.27 -23.49
C ASP A 62 -15.54 1.90 -22.00
N PRO A 63 -14.53 1.32 -21.33
CA PRO A 63 -14.63 1.00 -19.91
C PRO A 63 -14.89 2.24 -19.07
N VAL A 64 -15.72 2.10 -18.04
CA VAL A 64 -16.01 3.18 -17.08
C VAL A 64 -15.37 2.84 -15.75
N LYS A 65 -14.67 3.81 -15.16
CA LYS A 65 -14.19 3.72 -13.78
C LYS A 65 -15.35 4.05 -12.86
N ASP A 66 -15.77 3.05 -12.11
CA ASP A 66 -16.83 3.14 -11.11
C ASP A 66 -16.24 3.58 -9.78
N GLU A 67 -15.15 2.92 -9.37
CA GLU A 67 -14.42 3.28 -8.15
C GLU A 67 -12.91 3.40 -8.40
N THR A 68 -12.28 4.37 -7.72
CA THR A 68 -10.83 4.64 -7.81
C THR A 68 -10.22 4.82 -6.43
N ASP A 69 -9.14 4.09 -6.15
CA ASP A 69 -8.33 4.20 -4.94
C ASP A 69 -9.14 4.10 -3.63
N LYS A 70 -10.16 3.24 -3.64
CA LYS A 70 -11.04 3.02 -2.48
C LYS A 70 -10.40 2.09 -1.44
N PRO A 71 -10.71 2.27 -0.14
CA PRO A 71 -10.41 1.30 0.89
C PRO A 71 -10.84 -0.12 0.49
N VAL A 72 -10.06 -1.11 0.89
CA VAL A 72 -10.47 -2.51 0.79
C VAL A 72 -11.66 -2.75 1.73
N ASP A 73 -12.52 -3.70 1.37
CA ASP A 73 -13.76 -4.06 2.08
C ASP A 73 -14.86 -2.97 2.09
N GLU A 74 -14.66 -1.85 1.39
CA GLU A 74 -15.76 -0.91 1.11
C GLU A 74 -16.73 -1.55 0.08
N PRO A 75 -18.04 -1.62 0.37
CA PRO A 75 -19.01 -2.12 -0.60
C PRO A 75 -19.10 -1.17 -1.80
N TYR A 76 -19.27 -1.74 -2.98
CA TYR A 76 -19.45 -0.99 -4.23
C TYR A 76 -20.73 -1.45 -4.94
N ASP A 77 -21.25 -0.61 -5.82
CA ASP A 77 -22.40 -0.91 -6.66
C ASP A 77 -22.22 -0.27 -8.04
N THR A 78 -22.48 -1.04 -9.10
CA THR A 78 -22.26 -0.61 -10.49
C THR A 78 -23.57 -0.38 -11.25
N THR A 79 -24.70 -0.26 -10.56
CA THR A 79 -26.03 -0.17 -11.21
C THR A 79 -26.24 1.13 -11.96
N ASP A 80 -25.58 2.20 -11.55
CA ASP A 80 -25.50 3.49 -12.23
C ASP A 80 -24.85 3.41 -13.62
N ASN A 81 -23.99 2.42 -13.82
CA ASN A 81 -23.29 2.16 -15.07
C ASN A 81 -24.01 1.14 -15.98
N LYS A 82 -25.18 0.64 -15.57
CA LYS A 82 -25.96 -0.30 -16.38
C LYS A 82 -26.56 0.40 -17.62
N PRO A 83 -26.39 -0.12 -18.84
CA PRO A 83 -27.04 0.43 -20.03
C PRO A 83 -28.57 0.30 -19.93
N GLU A 84 -29.29 1.30 -20.48
CA GLU A 84 -30.75 1.30 -20.61
C GLU A 84 -31.25 0.32 -21.68
#